data_AF-A0A1B1TKW5-F1
#
_entry.id   AF-A0A1B1TKW5-F1
#
_cell.length_a   1.000
_cell.length_b   1.000
_cell.length_c   1.000
_cell.angle_alpha   90.00
_cell.angle_beta   90.00
_cell.angle_gamma   90.00
#
_symmetry.space_group_name_H-M   'P 1'
#
loop_
_entity.id
_entity.type
_entity.pdbx_description
1 polymer ?
#
loop_
_entity_poly.entity_id
_entity_poly.type
_entity_poly.pdbx_seq_one_letter_code
_entity_poly.pdbx_strand_id
1 'polypeptide(L)'
;MKHPEPFSLPPLAPYEDRLLHALAFFRTGRAVETQAHHCLSMYLRQGEARVMGEVGFYAKLLKMSPDELLELIYCNPSQAQTLLAEFGAIAPVAEENHSA
;
A
#
# COMPACT_ATOMS: atom_id res chain seq x y z
N MET A 1 -19.32 -3.21 -8.27
CA MET A 1 -18.00 -2.62 -7.96
C MET A 1 -16.98 -3.73 -8.11
N LYS A 2 -15.87 -3.52 -8.82
CA LYS A 2 -14.79 -4.52 -8.83
C LYS A 2 -14.19 -4.51 -7.43
N HIS A 3 -14.28 -5.63 -6.72
CA HIS A 3 -13.55 -5.77 -5.46
C HIS A 3 -12.07 -5.92 -5.80
N PRO A 4 -11.17 -5.17 -5.15
CA PRO A 4 -9.75 -5.39 -5.34
C PRO A 4 -9.38 -6.79 -4.90
N GLU A 5 -8.36 -7.35 -5.55
CA GLU A 5 -7.88 -8.68 -5.21
C GLU A 5 -7.40 -8.73 -3.76
N PRO A 6 -7.56 -9.87 -3.07
CA PRO A 6 -7.08 -10.04 -1.71
C PRO A 6 -5.59 -9.72 -1.63
N PHE A 7 -5.24 -8.80 -0.72
CA PHE A 7 -3.85 -8.45 -0.47
C PHE A 7 -3.13 -9.63 0.19
N SER A 8 -2.20 -10.23 -0.54
CA SER A 8 -1.29 -11.26 -0.02
C SER A 8 0.10 -10.67 0.11
N LEU A 9 0.72 -10.84 1.27
CA LEU A 9 2.10 -10.45 1.49
C LEU A 9 3.02 -11.62 1.11
N PRO A 10 4.04 -11.39 0.27
CA PRO A 10 5.12 -12.38 0.16
C PRO A 10 5.83 -12.52 1.52
N PRO A 11 6.53 -13.64 1.74
CA PRO A 11 7.29 -13.84 2.97
C PRO A 11 8.26 -12.67 3.22
N LEU A 12 8.37 -12.26 4.48
CA LEU A 12 9.35 -11.26 4.89
C LEU A 12 10.77 -11.84 4.76
N ALA A 13 11.74 -10.96 4.59
CA ALA A 13 13.14 -11.36 4.70
C ALA A 13 13.42 -11.94 6.10
N PRO A 14 14.37 -12.89 6.24
CA PRO A 14 14.49 -13.71 7.46
C PRO A 14 14.72 -12.92 8.74
N TYR A 15 15.33 -11.74 8.68
CA TYR A 15 15.57 -10.92 9.86
C TYR A 15 14.29 -10.23 10.34
N GLU A 16 13.56 -9.61 9.42
CA GLU A 16 12.27 -8.94 9.66
C GLU A 16 11.22 -9.93 10.15
N ASP A 17 11.19 -11.14 9.59
CA ASP A 17 10.32 -12.22 10.04
C ASP A 17 10.58 -12.60 11.51
N ARG A 18 11.85 -12.78 11.89
CA ARG A 18 12.24 -13.03 13.28
C ARG A 18 11.84 -11.90 14.22
N LEU A 19 12.00 -10.64 13.80
CA LEU A 19 11.57 -9.47 14.59
C LEU A 19 10.05 -9.43 14.77
N LEU A 20 9.28 -9.75 13.72
CA LEU A 20 7.83 -9.83 13.80
C LEU A 20 7.38 -10.91 14.78
N HIS A 21 7.97 -12.10 14.71
CA HIS A 21 7.71 -13.19 15.66
C HIS A 21 8.06 -12.80 17.10
N ALA A 22 9.21 -12.16 17.33
CA ALA A 22 9.59 -11.67 18.65
C ALA A 22 8.62 -10.61 19.17
N LEU A 23 8.17 -9.69 18.31
CA LEU A 23 7.19 -8.66 18.67
C LEU A 23 5.84 -9.27 19.07
N ALA A 24 5.34 -10.23 18.28
CA ALA A 24 4.10 -10.95 18.58
C ALA A 24 4.19 -11.70 19.92
N PHE A 25 5.32 -12.37 20.16
CA PHE A 25 5.57 -13.12 21.39
C PHE A 25 5.64 -12.22 22.64
N PHE A 26 6.48 -11.18 22.61
CA PHE A 26 6.77 -10.39 23.81
C PHE A 26 5.74 -9.29 24.13
N ARG A 27 5.09 -8.70 23.12
CA ARG A 27 4.32 -7.46 23.33
C ARG A 27 2.81 -7.65 23.28
N THR A 28 2.32 -8.60 22.49
CA THR A 28 0.89 -8.66 22.19
C THR A 28 0.25 -10.00 22.48
N GLY A 29 1.01 -11.10 22.51
CA GLY A 29 0.47 -12.46 22.65
C GLY A 29 -0.49 -12.84 21.52
N ARG A 30 -0.39 -12.15 20.37
CA ARG A 30 -1.27 -12.33 19.21
C ARG A 30 -0.66 -13.31 18.22
N ALA A 31 -1.52 -13.82 17.33
CA ALA A 31 -1.04 -14.48 16.11
C ALA A 31 -0.15 -13.51 15.31
N VAL A 32 0.91 -14.06 14.73
CA VAL A 32 1.92 -13.30 13.96
C VAL A 32 1.28 -12.52 12.81
N GLU A 33 0.32 -13.12 12.12
CA GLU A 33 -0.46 -12.50 11.04
C GLU A 33 -1.22 -11.25 11.52
N THR A 34 -1.88 -11.34 12.69
CA THR A 34 -2.57 -10.19 13.29
C THR A 34 -1.58 -9.08 13.65
N GLN A 35 -0.40 -9.45 14.17
CA GLN A 35 0.65 -8.48 14.46
C GLN A 35 1.17 -7.81 13.18
N ALA A 36 1.37 -8.57 12.10
CA ALA A 36 1.79 -8.04 10.81
C ALA A 36 0.79 -7.00 10.28
N HIS A 37 -0.50 -7.33 10.33
CA HIS A 37 -1.57 -6.42 9.91
C HIS A 37 -1.58 -5.12 10.75
N HIS A 38 -1.35 -5.21 12.06
CA HIS A 38 -1.22 -4.03 12.90
C HIS A 38 0.02 -3.19 12.58
N CYS A 39 1.18 -3.82 12.36
CA CYS A 39 2.40 -3.12 11.97
C CYS A 39 2.19 -2.35 10.66
N LEU A 40 1.59 -2.98 9.65
CA LEU A 40 1.26 -2.33 8.37
C LEU A 40 0.28 -1.17 8.57
N SER A 41 -0.79 -1.39 9.34
CA SER A 41 -1.78 -0.35 9.64
C SER A 41 -1.15 0.86 10.33
N MET A 42 -0.25 0.63 11.29
CA MET A 42 0.46 1.70 11.99
C MET A 42 1.39 2.46 11.05
N TYR A 43 2.17 1.75 10.23
CA TYR A 43 3.08 2.35 9.27
C TYR A 43 2.34 3.24 8.27
N LEU A 44 1.21 2.76 7.72
CA LEU A 44 0.37 3.54 6.80
C LEU A 44 -0.17 4.81 7.46
N ARG A 45 -0.63 4.73 8.72
CA ARG A 45 -1.10 5.92 9.46
C ARG A 45 0.01 6.93 9.73
N GLN A 46 1.23 6.47 10.01
CA GLN A 46 2.37 7.36 10.21
C GLN A 46 2.78 8.08 8.91
N GLY A 47 2.62 7.42 7.76
CA GLY A 47 2.92 7.98 6.44
C GLY A 47 1.75 8.73 5.77
N GLU A 48 0.57 8.76 6.38
CA GLU A 48 -0.68 9.19 5.74
C GLU A 48 -0.57 10.59 5.12
N ALA A 49 -0.08 11.58 5.87
CA ALA A 49 0.08 12.95 5.36
C ALA A 49 0.95 13.04 4.10
N ARG A 50 2.00 12.21 3.99
CA ARG A 50 2.85 12.16 2.80
C ARG A 50 2.10 11.55 1.62
N VAL A 51 1.47 10.40 1.84
CA VAL A 51 0.69 9.69 0.81
C VAL A 51 -0.44 10.58 0.28
N MET A 52 -1.24 11.15 1.17
CA MET A 52 -2.35 12.04 0.80
C MET A 52 -1.88 13.37 0.21
N GLY A 53 -0.66 13.82 0.51
CA GLY A 53 -0.05 14.96 -0.17
C GLY A 53 0.19 14.70 -1.66
N GLU A 54 0.72 13.53 -2.01
CA GLU A 54 0.93 13.11 -3.40
C GLU A 54 -0.41 12.88 -4.11
N VAL A 55 -1.34 12.15 -3.48
CA VAL A 55 -2.70 11.95 -4.00
C VAL A 55 -3.38 13.31 -4.24
N GLY A 56 -3.31 14.22 -3.28
CA GLY A 56 -3.91 15.55 -3.40
C GLY A 56 -3.29 16.42 -4.50
N PHE A 57 -1.99 16.29 -4.76
CA PHE A 57 -1.34 16.97 -5.88
C PHE A 57 -1.87 16.46 -7.22
N TYR A 58 -1.86 15.15 -7.43
CA TYR A 58 -2.29 14.56 -8.69
C TYR A 58 -3.80 14.65 -8.92
N ALA A 59 -4.61 14.57 -7.87
CA ALA A 59 -6.05 14.75 -7.96
C ALA A 59 -6.39 16.15 -8.52
N LYS A 60 -5.66 17.20 -8.12
CA LYS A 60 -5.82 18.55 -8.69
C LYS A 60 -5.53 18.59 -10.19
N LEU A 61 -4.50 17.88 -10.66
CA LEU A 61 -4.16 17.82 -12.08
C LEU A 61 -5.24 17.11 -12.90
N LEU A 62 -5.82 16.04 -12.34
CA LEU A 62 -6.94 15.31 -12.94
C LEU A 62 -8.31 15.99 -12.74
N LYS A 63 -8.37 17.11 -12.02
CA LYS A 63 -9.61 17.79 -11.63
C LYS A 63 -10.58 16.87 -10.86
N MET A 64 -10.03 16.00 -10.02
CA MET A 64 -10.73 15.11 -9.11
C MET A 64 -10.49 15.55 -7.67
N SER A 65 -11.35 15.11 -6.75
CA SER A 65 -11.06 15.16 -5.33
C SER A 65 -10.00 14.09 -4.95
N PRO A 66 -9.25 14.29 -3.85
CA PRO A 66 -8.30 13.29 -3.37
C PRO A 66 -8.94 11.92 -3.11
N ASP A 67 -10.16 11.90 -2.57
CA ASP A 67 -10.89 10.66 -2.26
C ASP A 67 -11.28 9.90 -3.53
N GLU A 68 -11.71 10.61 -4.59
CA GLU A 68 -12.01 9.99 -5.87
C GLU A 68 -10.76 9.38 -6.52
N LEU A 69 -9.61 10.05 -6.43
CA LEU A 69 -8.36 9.49 -6.93
C LEU A 69 -7.90 8.30 -6.09
N LEU A 70 -8.02 8.37 -4.76
CA LEU A 70 -7.69 7.27 -3.86
C LEU A 70 -8.54 6.03 -4.18
N GLU A 71 -9.84 6.21 -4.37
CA GLU A 71 -10.76 5.13 -4.75
C GLU A 71 -10.45 4.58 -6.14
N LEU A 72 -10.08 5.44 -7.10
CA LEU A 72 -9.66 5.01 -8.43
C LEU A 72 -8.40 4.14 -8.37
N ILE A 73 -7.40 4.52 -7.57
CA ILE A 73 -6.19 3.73 -7.35
C ILE A 73 -6.54 2.37 -6.73
N TYR A 74 -7.45 2.36 -5.75
CA TYR A 74 -7.87 1.14 -5.05
C TYR A 74 -8.65 0.17 -5.96
N CYS A 75 -9.60 0.69 -6.76
CA CYS A 75 -10.46 -0.12 -7.60
C CYS A 75 -9.88 -0.44 -9.00
N ASN A 76 -9.05 0.45 -9.55
CA ASN A 76 -8.51 0.32 -10.91
C ASN A 76 -7.13 0.99 -11.08
N PRO A 77 -6.07 0.41 -10.48
CA PRO A 77 -4.74 1.01 -10.48
C PRO A 77 -4.16 1.21 -11.89
N SER A 78 -4.44 0.30 -12.84
CA SER A 78 -4.00 0.46 -14.24
C SER A 78 -4.61 1.70 -14.90
N GLN A 79 -5.90 1.97 -14.67
CA GLN A 79 -6.53 3.18 -15.18
C GLN A 79 -5.97 4.43 -14.51
N ALA A 80 -5.76 4.42 -13.19
CA ALA A 80 -5.11 5.52 -12.48
C ALA A 80 -3.73 5.81 -13.10
N GLN A 81 -2.93 4.78 -13.36
CA GLN A 81 -1.62 4.90 -13.99
C GLN A 81 -1.68 5.50 -15.39
N THR A 82 -2.63 5.07 -16.24
CA THR A 82 -2.82 5.66 -17.58
C THR A 82 -3.14 7.15 -17.50
N LEU A 83 -4.07 7.55 -16.62
CA LEU A 83 -4.46 8.96 -16.47
C LEU A 83 -3.30 9.83 -15.97
N LEU A 84 -2.53 9.29 -15.03
CA LEU A 84 -1.47 10.06 -14.40
C LEU A 84 -0.17 10.12 -15.21
N ALA A 85 0.04 9.20 -16.16
CA ALA A 85 1.21 9.17 -17.04
C ALA A 85 1.37 10.45 -17.88
N GLU A 86 0.27 11.18 -18.14
CA GLU A 86 0.29 12.46 -18.86
C GLU A 86 0.96 13.59 -18.05
N PHE A 87 1.08 13.43 -16.72
CA PHE A 87 1.55 14.48 -15.80
C PHE A 87 2.93 14.21 -15.21
N GLY A 88 3.58 13.10 -15.57
CA GLY A 88 4.94 12.78 -15.16
C GLY A 88 5.22 11.27 -15.12
N ALA A 89 6.48 10.93 -14.87
CA ALA A 89 6.90 9.55 -14.68
C ALA A 89 6.41 9.05 -13.31
N ILE A 90 5.35 8.25 -13.33
CA ILE A 90 4.92 7.46 -12.17
C ILE A 90 5.46 6.07 -12.34
N ALA A 91 6.08 5.54 -11.28
CA ALA A 91 6.65 4.20 -11.31
C ALA A 91 5.57 3.21 -11.78
N PRO A 92 5.89 2.30 -12.73
CA PRO A 92 4.98 1.23 -13.10
C PRO A 92 4.57 0.45 -11.87
N VAL A 93 3.36 -0.14 -11.87
CA VAL A 93 3.04 -1.16 -10.87
C VAL A 93 4.14 -2.22 -10.96
N ALA A 94 4.89 -2.40 -9.88
CA ALA A 94 6.01 -3.35 -9.90
C ALA A 94 5.45 -4.74 -10.23
N GLU A 95 6.06 -5.40 -11.23
CA GLU A 95 5.77 -6.82 -11.48
C GLU A 95 6.12 -7.62 -10.23
N GLU A 96 5.37 -8.68 -9.95
CA GLU A 96 5.68 -9.60 -8.86
C GLU A 96 7.14 -10.03 -9.00
N ASN A 97 7.97 -9.63 -8.04
CA ASN A 97 9.32 -10.15 -7.91
C ASN A 97 9.19 -11.66 -7.70
N HIS A 98 9.28 -12.43 -8.78
CA HIS A 98 9.48 -13.86 -8.73
C HIS A 98 10.89 -14.07 -8.18
N SER A 99 11.01 -14.05 -6.86
CA SER A 99 12.22 -14.53 -6.19
C SER A 99 12.31 -16.03 -6.50
N ALA A 100 13.26 -16.38 -7.37
CA ALA A 100 13.71 -17.73 -7.63
C ALA A 100 14.31 -18.37 -6.36
#